data_AF-A0A7S2I070-F1
#
_entry.id   AF-A0A7S2I070-F1
#
_cell.length_a   1.000
_cell.length_b   1.000
_cell.length_c   1.000
_cell.angle_alpha   90.00
_cell.angle_beta   90.00
_cell.angle_gamma   90.00
#
_symmetry.space_group_name_H-M   'P 1'
#
loop_
_entity.id
_entity.type
_entity.pdbx_description
1 polymer ?
#
loop_
_entity_poly.entity_id
_entity_poly.type
_entity_poly.pdbx_seq_one_letter_code
_entity_poly.pdbx_strand_id
1 'polypeptide(L)'
;PFKGQWKWHGGVLAGDGRIYGIPCNSEHVLRITPATGAVELIGPPLPGAQKWYGGLLGDDGAVYGIPYNADSVLRIVPATGEITTFGSVPAGGWKWHGG
;
A
#
# COMPACT_ATOMS: atom_id res chain seq x y z
N PRO A 1 2.30 6.02 18.41
CA PRO A 1 2.75 4.62 18.17
C PRO A 1 1.68 3.78 17.45
N PHE A 2 2.06 3.12 16.35
CA PHE A 2 1.18 2.29 15.54
C PHE A 2 1.00 0.91 16.21
N LYS A 3 -0.15 0.63 16.85
CA LYS A 3 -0.43 -0.66 17.54
C LYS A 3 -0.98 -1.75 16.61
N GLY A 4 -0.45 -2.97 16.63
CA GLY A 4 -0.90 -4.12 15.81
C GLY A 4 0.26 -4.86 15.11
N GLN A 5 0.03 -6.10 14.66
CA GLN A 5 1.06 -6.95 14.03
C GLN A 5 0.99 -6.89 12.49
N TRP A 6 2.15 -6.99 11.81
CA TRP A 6 2.29 -7.00 10.33
C TRP A 6 1.49 -5.91 9.61
N LYS A 7 1.59 -4.66 10.07
CA LYS A 7 0.77 -3.54 9.57
C LYS A 7 1.00 -3.21 8.10
N TRP A 8 2.26 -3.08 7.72
CA TRP A 8 2.69 -2.79 6.36
C TRP A 8 3.67 -3.86 5.91
N HIS A 9 3.63 -4.22 4.63
CA HIS A 9 4.50 -5.24 4.07
C HIS A 9 5.14 -4.75 2.78
N GLY A 10 6.44 -4.49 2.85
CA GLY A 10 7.17 -3.78 1.81
C GLY A 10 6.99 -2.26 1.90
N GLY A 11 7.86 -1.56 1.19
CA GLY A 11 7.82 -0.10 1.04
C GLY A 11 8.35 0.26 -0.33
N VAL A 12 7.72 1.24 -0.97
CA VAL A 12 8.05 1.65 -2.33
C VAL A 12 8.49 3.11 -2.33
N LEU A 13 9.71 3.38 -2.80
CA LEU A 13 10.16 4.74 -3.08
C LEU A 13 9.46 5.23 -4.35
N ALA A 14 8.68 6.30 -4.22
CA ALA A 14 8.01 6.94 -5.36
C ALA A 14 8.84 8.09 -5.93
N GLY A 15 8.46 8.54 -7.13
CA GLY A 15 9.14 9.65 -7.83
C GLY A 15 9.06 11.00 -7.11
N ASP A 16 8.18 11.15 -6.12
CA ASP A 16 8.07 12.34 -5.28
C ASP A 16 9.01 12.33 -4.06
N GLY A 17 9.87 11.31 -3.96
CA GLY A 17 10.86 11.15 -2.90
C GLY A 17 10.32 10.63 -1.57
N ARG A 18 9.02 10.28 -1.49
CA ARG A 18 8.45 9.64 -0.30
C ARG A 18 8.43 8.11 -0.45
N ILE A 19 8.43 7.41 0.68
CA ILE A 19 8.29 5.96 0.75
C ILE A 19 6.87 5.61 1.19
N TYR A 20 6.22 4.72 0.43
CA TYR A 20 4.85 4.29 0.65
C TYR A 20 4.85 2.84 1.16
N GLY A 21 4.44 2.64 2.41
CA GLY A 21 4.28 1.33 3.02
C GLY A 21 2.91 0.73 2.67
N ILE A 22 2.92 -0.48 2.12
CA ILE A 22 1.71 -1.15 1.63
C ILE A 22 0.90 -1.74 2.78
N PRO A 23 -0.39 -1.37 2.96
CA PRO A 23 -1.18 -1.77 4.12
C PRO A 23 -1.60 -3.25 4.08
N CYS A 24 -0.88 -4.09 4.82
CA CYS A 24 -1.21 -5.50 4.99
C CYS A 24 -2.35 -5.66 6.02
N ASN A 25 -2.10 -5.31 7.29
CA ASN A 25 -3.10 -5.29 8.36
C ASN A 25 -3.48 -3.88 8.82
N SER A 26 -2.83 -2.83 8.31
CA SER A 26 -3.28 -1.46 8.57
C SER A 26 -4.48 -1.09 7.70
N GLU A 27 -5.35 -0.22 8.20
CA GLU A 27 -6.40 0.41 7.39
C GLU A 27 -5.88 1.55 6.52
N HIS A 28 -4.66 2.05 6.76
CA HIS A 28 -4.12 3.20 6.04
C HIS A 28 -2.75 2.91 5.44
N VAL A 29 -2.46 3.57 4.33
CA VAL A 29 -1.12 3.57 3.73
C VAL A 29 -0.17 4.36 4.64
N LEU A 30 1.04 3.84 4.86
CA LEU A 30 2.09 4.57 5.54
C LEU A 30 2.83 5.45 4.54
N ARG A 31 2.96 6.75 4.82
CA ARG A 31 3.83 7.66 4.06
C ARG A 31 4.99 8.08 4.93
N ILE A 32 6.21 7.89 4.43
CA ILE A 32 7.44 8.34 5.08
C ILE A 32 8.09 9.38 4.18
N THR A 33 8.48 10.53 4.74
CA THR A 33 9.25 11.57 4.04
C THR A 33 10.69 11.54 4.56
N PRO A 34 11.64 10.86 3.87
CA PRO A 34 13.00 10.69 4.38
C PRO A 34 13.73 12.01 4.62
N ALA A 35 13.48 13.02 3.79
CA ALA A 35 14.12 14.32 3.89
C ALA A 35 13.83 15.05 5.22
N THR A 36 12.69 14.78 5.86
CA THR A 36 12.27 15.45 7.10
C THR A 36 12.05 14.50 8.27
N GLY A 37 12.05 13.19 8.02
CA GLY A 37 11.66 12.17 9.00
C GLY A 37 10.16 12.14 9.31
N ALA A 38 9.32 12.88 8.57
CA ALA A 38 7.88 12.87 8.79
C ALA A 38 7.27 11.49 8.44
N VAL A 39 6.32 11.04 9.27
CA VAL A 39 5.61 9.76 9.10
C VAL A 39 4.12 10.00 9.28
N GLU A 40 3.33 9.59 8.30
CA GLU A 40 1.90 9.88 8.22
C GLU A 40 1.10 8.64 7.80
N LEU A 41 -0.17 8.60 8.21
CA LEU A 41 -1.16 7.66 7.69
C LEU A 41 -2.05 8.42 6.73
N ILE A 42 -2.18 7.92 5.50
CA ILE A 42 -2.90 8.60 4.43
C ILE A 42 -3.96 7.69 3.80
N GLY A 43 -4.93 8.33 3.15
CA GLY A 43 -6.02 7.67 2.44
C GLY A 43 -7.20 7.25 3.32
N PRO A 44 -8.29 6.81 2.69
CA PRO A 44 -9.46 6.29 3.39
C PRO A 44 -9.13 4.97 4.13
N PRO A 45 -9.98 4.53 5.07
CA PRO A 45 -9.86 3.21 5.66
C PRO A 45 -9.97 2.09 4.60
N LEU A 46 -9.02 1.16 4.63
CA LEU A 46 -8.94 -0.04 3.79
C LEU A 46 -9.15 -1.28 4.68
N PRO A 47 -10.41 -1.68 4.95
CA PRO A 47 -10.72 -2.74 5.90
C PRO A 47 -10.28 -4.12 5.40
N GLY A 48 -9.98 -5.02 6.33
CA GLY A 48 -9.55 -6.40 6.05
C GLY A 48 -8.14 -6.70 6.53
N ALA A 49 -7.80 -7.98 6.56
CA ALA A 49 -6.53 -8.51 7.06
C ALA A 49 -5.71 -9.14 5.94
N GLN A 50 -4.38 -8.98 6.02
CA GLN A 50 -3.42 -9.50 5.05
C GLN A 50 -3.78 -9.11 3.61
N LYS A 51 -4.16 -7.85 3.39
CA LYS A 51 -4.77 -7.42 2.12
C LYS A 51 -3.81 -7.52 0.95
N TRP A 52 -2.69 -6.81 1.04
CA TRP A 52 -1.67 -6.72 0.01
C TRP A 52 -0.30 -7.07 0.58
N TYR A 53 0.52 -7.80 -0.18
CA TYR A 53 1.86 -8.22 0.22
C TYR A 53 2.92 -7.75 -0.78
N GLY A 54 3.48 -6.57 -0.50
CA GLY A 54 4.42 -5.89 -1.38
C GLY A 54 3.72 -4.90 -2.30
N GLY A 55 4.55 -4.06 -2.90
CA GLY A 55 4.09 -3.13 -3.92
C GLY A 55 5.22 -2.69 -4.81
N LEU A 56 4.87 -2.13 -5.96
CA LEU A 56 5.82 -1.73 -7.00
C LEU A 56 5.43 -0.36 -7.55
N LEU A 57 6.43 0.39 -8.00
CA LEU A 57 6.22 1.64 -8.73
C LEU A 57 5.90 1.31 -10.20
N GLY A 58 4.76 1.78 -10.68
CA GLY A 58 4.41 1.76 -12.10
C GLY A 58 5.11 2.88 -12.87
N ASP A 59 5.16 2.72 -14.19
CA ASP A 59 5.67 3.76 -15.11
C ASP A 59 4.76 4.99 -15.18
N ASP A 60 3.48 4.85 -14.79
CA ASP A 60 2.53 5.95 -14.59
C ASP A 60 2.80 6.77 -13.31
N GLY A 61 3.80 6.39 -12.52
CA GLY A 61 4.18 7.03 -11.27
C GLY A 61 3.32 6.65 -10.07
N ALA A 62 2.34 5.76 -10.23
CA ALA A 62 1.55 5.23 -9.12
C ALA A 62 2.26 4.05 -8.44
N VAL A 63 1.99 3.86 -7.15
CA VAL A 63 2.43 2.68 -6.39
C VAL A 63 1.28 1.66 -6.35
N TYR A 64 1.57 0.43 -6.74
CA TYR A 64 0.61 -0.65 -6.84
C TYR A 64 0.84 -1.69 -5.75
N GLY A 65 -0.18 -1.99 -4.95
CA GLY A 65 -0.15 -3.07 -3.96
C GLY A 65 -0.71 -4.36 -4.55
N ILE A 66 0.07 -5.44 -4.49
CA ILE A 66 -0.30 -6.73 -5.08
C ILE A 66 -1.24 -7.50 -4.13
N PRO A 67 -2.44 -7.94 -4.59
CA PRO A 67 -3.43 -8.56 -3.73
C PRO A 67 -2.93 -9.89 -3.17
N TYR A 68 -3.02 -10.05 -1.85
CA TYR A 68 -2.81 -11.33 -1.19
C TYR A 68 -4.14 -11.96 -0.78
N ASN A 69 -4.82 -11.41 0.23
CA ASN A 69 -6.21 -11.78 0.57
C ASN A 69 -7.22 -10.77 -0.01
N ALA A 70 -6.79 -9.60 -0.48
CA ALA A 70 -7.68 -8.66 -1.15
C ALA A 70 -8.23 -9.24 -2.46
N ASP A 71 -9.41 -8.76 -2.85
CA ASP A 71 -10.10 -9.07 -4.11
C ASP A 71 -9.82 -8.03 -5.20
N SER A 72 -8.99 -7.04 -4.92
CA SER A 72 -8.70 -5.89 -5.79
C SER A 72 -7.26 -5.40 -5.60
N VAL A 73 -6.71 -4.77 -6.63
CA VAL A 73 -5.37 -4.16 -6.63
C VAL A 73 -5.43 -2.79 -5.95
N LEU A 74 -4.49 -2.50 -5.06
CA LEU A 74 -4.34 -1.17 -4.48
C LEU A 74 -3.58 -0.26 -5.44
N ARG A 75 -4.05 0.98 -5.62
CA ARG A 75 -3.35 2.04 -6.35
C ARG A 75 -3.19 3.26 -5.46
N ILE A 76 -1.98 3.77 -5.36
CA ILE A 76 -1.63 4.98 -4.63
C ILE A 76 -1.02 5.94 -5.65
N VAL A 77 -1.55 7.15 -5.77
CA VAL A 77 -1.05 8.17 -6.70
C VAL A 77 -0.32 9.24 -5.89
N PRO A 78 1.02 9.21 -5.80
CA PRO A 78 1.80 10.14 -4.97
C PRO A 78 1.55 11.61 -5.31
N ALA A 79 1.38 11.93 -6.60
CA ALA A 79 1.19 13.28 -7.10
C ALA A 79 -0.09 13.96 -6.56
N THR A 80 -1.16 13.19 -6.33
CA THR A 80 -2.46 13.70 -5.88
C THR A 80 -2.79 13.27 -4.45
N GLY A 81 -2.10 12.26 -3.92
CA GLY A 81 -2.45 11.58 -2.67
C GLY A 81 -3.67 10.67 -2.79
N GLU A 82 -4.19 10.45 -4.00
CA GLU A 82 -5.33 9.58 -4.23
C GLU A 82 -4.97 8.12 -3.94
N ILE A 83 -5.85 7.44 -3.20
CA ILE A 83 -5.71 6.03 -2.86
C ILE A 83 -7.03 5.33 -3.19
N THR A 84 -6.96 4.40 -4.14
CA THR A 84 -8.11 3.68 -4.68
C THR A 84 -7.78 2.20 -4.85
N THR A 85 -8.81 1.38 -5.07
CA THR A 85 -8.63 0.00 -5.53
C THR A 85 -9.30 -0.17 -6.88
N PHE A 86 -8.80 -1.12 -7.68
CA PHE A 86 -9.37 -1.42 -8.99
C PHE A 86 -9.16 -2.89 -9.36
N GLY A 87 -9.89 -3.31 -10.40
CA GLY A 87 -9.92 -4.69 -10.85
C GLY A 87 -10.65 -5.61 -9.87
N SER A 88 -10.91 -6.83 -10.34
CA SER A 88 -11.45 -7.91 -9.53
C SER A 88 -10.58 -9.13 -9.75
N VAL A 89 -9.99 -9.64 -8.68
CA VAL A 89 -9.26 -10.91 -8.66
C VAL A 89 -10.00 -11.91 -7.78
N PRO A 90 -9.97 -13.21 -8.09
CA PRO A 90 -10.69 -14.21 -7.31
C PRO A 90 -10.35 -14.12 -5.82
N ALA A 91 -11.35 -14.17 -4.95
CA ALA A 91 -11.11 -14.26 -3.51
C ALA A 91 -10.37 -15.58 -3.17
N GLY A 92 -9.59 -15.57 -2.09
CA GLY A 92 -8.76 -16.69 -1.67
C GLY A 92 -7.43 -16.21 -1.12
N GLY A 93 -6.85 -16.94 -0.18
CA GLY A 93 -5.57 -16.56 0.42
C GLY A 93 -4.36 -17.09 -0.34
N TRP A 94 -3.19 -16.50 -0.06
CA TRP A 94 -1.89 -17.00 -0.55
C TRP A 94 -1.71 -16.97 -2.07
N LYS A 95 -2.50 -16.15 -2.78
CA LYS A 95 -2.53 -16.13 -4.26
C LYS A 95 -1.25 -15.55 -4.86
N TRP A 96 -0.78 -14.43 -4.34
CA TRP A 96 0.33 -13.67 -4.93
C TRP A 96 1.20 -13.09 -3.81
N HIS A 97 2.52 -13.27 -3.90
CA HIS A 97 3.49 -12.69 -2.99
C HIS A 97 4.64 -12.05 -3.77
N GLY A 98 5.01 -10.82 -3.41
CA GLY A 98 6.21 -10.16 -3.93
C GLY A 98 5.95 -8.81 -4.60
N GLY A 99 6.96 -7.96 -4.49
CA GLY A 99 7.13 -6.66 -5.11
C GLY A 99 8.53 -6.16 -4.81
#